data_AF-A0A3M9YXJ1-F1
#
_entry.id   AF-A0A3M9YXJ1-F1
#
_cell.length_a   1.000
_cell.length_b   1.000
_cell.length_c   1.000
_cell.angle_alpha   90.00
_cell.angle_beta   90.00
_cell.angle_gamma   90.00
#
_symmetry.space_group_name_H-M   'P 1'
#
loop_
_entity.id
_entity.type
_entity.pdbx_description
1 polymer ?
#
loop_
_entity_poly.entity_id
_entity_poly.type
_entity_poly.pdbx_seq_one_letter_code
_entity_poly.pdbx_strand_id
1 'polypeptide(L)'
;MNEQLEQLVREAQQAPPHSPDRQQGIIQLARQILKARQVARPFRGQLTGIYQEIVEQAQAQLQQMLEHRIDSYDYHRDPVRQWAEHLRQEVFQIILSRSCLQHLALAVQQQQPKTDRYQYAICELIQAIKLSGKLARTQLAPEIYQEAVNHTLLWVCQNIYAYNPSRGEFMVWVNYRLDKIGQATQQAQQDPYTQAIRAKIIKTKYQLSALMRQLKPSDLLDWLGLYLRKWIPSLNFPIVVSLITLLSLTALVQQSPKKDALLFEVAQELLNLPPPLVYSEELSLVNISKEEELSLVDALRQYVEEDPDQLFQNHIKGHPEVTLQTILLARLDDETWQSLSQRTGVKIATLSNFFQRSLTSLAPQIRAAIQQ
;
A
#
# COMPACT_ATOMS: atom_id res chain seq x y z
N MET A 1 -27.36 -12.44 -7.19
CA MET A 1 -26.61 -11.67 -8.21
C MET A 1 -26.12 -12.56 -9.34
N ASN A 2 -25.53 -13.73 -9.07
CA ASN A 2 -25.08 -14.66 -10.11
C ASN A 2 -26.22 -15.23 -10.97
N GLU A 3 -27.26 -15.75 -10.34
CA GLU A 3 -28.43 -16.33 -11.02
C GLU A 3 -29.14 -15.32 -11.93
N GLN A 4 -29.22 -14.06 -11.50
CA GLN A 4 -29.81 -12.98 -12.29
C GLN A 4 -28.97 -12.63 -13.53
N LEU A 5 -27.63 -12.66 -13.43
CA LEU A 5 -26.76 -12.46 -14.59
C LEU A 5 -26.88 -13.64 -15.56
N GLU A 6 -26.88 -14.88 -15.05
CA GLU A 6 -27.07 -16.09 -15.85
C GLU A 6 -28.39 -16.05 -16.63
N GLN A 7 -29.49 -15.68 -15.96
CA GLN A 7 -30.80 -15.53 -16.59
C GLN A 7 -30.77 -14.50 -17.73
N LEU A 8 -30.24 -13.30 -17.48
CA LEU A 8 -30.18 -12.23 -18.48
C LEU A 8 -29.32 -12.61 -19.69
N VAL A 9 -28.24 -13.38 -19.48
CA VAL A 9 -27.44 -13.92 -20.59
C VAL A 9 -28.26 -14.92 -21.41
N ARG A 10 -28.99 -15.84 -20.77
CA ARG A 10 -29.84 -16.83 -21.48
C ARG A 10 -30.91 -16.16 -22.30
N GLU A 11 -31.63 -15.19 -21.71
CA GLU A 11 -32.69 -14.43 -22.37
C GLU A 11 -32.15 -13.72 -23.62
N ALA A 12 -30.98 -13.10 -23.53
CA ALA A 12 -30.37 -12.39 -24.64
C ALA A 12 -29.75 -13.30 -25.73
N GLN A 13 -29.31 -14.52 -25.37
CA GLN A 13 -28.85 -15.54 -26.34
C GLN A 13 -30.01 -16.22 -27.08
N GLN A 14 -31.15 -16.42 -26.41
CA GLN A 14 -32.34 -17.07 -26.99
C GLN A 14 -33.15 -16.13 -27.88
N ALA A 15 -33.08 -14.83 -27.66
CA ALA A 15 -33.76 -13.84 -28.46
C ALA A 15 -33.14 -13.73 -29.88
N PRO A 16 -33.95 -13.54 -30.94
CA PRO A 16 -33.43 -13.41 -32.30
C PRO A 16 -32.41 -12.27 -32.44
N PRO A 17 -31.37 -12.42 -33.28
CA PRO A 17 -30.42 -11.34 -33.56
C PRO A 17 -31.16 -10.06 -33.98
N HIS A 18 -30.74 -8.91 -33.44
CA HIS A 18 -31.33 -7.59 -33.70
C HIS A 18 -32.81 -7.40 -33.30
N SER A 19 -33.39 -8.32 -32.53
CA SER A 19 -34.74 -8.13 -31.98
C SER A 19 -34.75 -7.07 -30.86
N PRO A 20 -35.88 -6.36 -30.67
CA PRO A 20 -36.02 -5.41 -29.56
C PRO A 20 -35.86 -6.08 -28.20
N ASP A 21 -36.32 -7.33 -28.06
CA ASP A 21 -36.20 -8.11 -26.82
C ASP A 21 -34.73 -8.41 -26.50
N ARG A 22 -33.92 -8.75 -27.52
CA ARG A 22 -32.47 -8.93 -27.37
C ARG A 22 -31.78 -7.64 -26.92
N GLN A 23 -32.11 -6.52 -27.55
CA GLN A 23 -31.56 -5.22 -27.18
C GLN A 23 -31.93 -4.85 -25.73
N GLN A 24 -33.18 -5.07 -25.32
CA GLN A 24 -33.61 -4.85 -23.94
C GLN A 24 -32.85 -5.77 -22.96
N GLY A 25 -32.69 -7.05 -23.29
CA GLY A 25 -31.90 -8.00 -22.50
C GLY A 25 -30.44 -7.55 -22.32
N ILE A 26 -29.80 -7.11 -23.40
CA ILE A 26 -28.42 -6.58 -23.38
C ILE A 26 -28.32 -5.29 -22.56
N ILE A 27 -29.28 -4.37 -22.69
CA ILE A 27 -29.33 -3.14 -21.88
C ILE A 27 -29.44 -3.48 -20.39
N GLN A 28 -30.30 -4.42 -20.03
CA GLN A 28 -30.47 -4.86 -18.65
C GLN A 28 -29.22 -5.57 -18.11
N LEU A 29 -28.63 -6.46 -18.91
CA LEU A 29 -27.39 -7.16 -18.57
C LEU A 29 -26.25 -6.16 -18.34
N ALA A 30 -26.03 -5.22 -19.26
CA ALA A 30 -25.02 -4.18 -19.12
C ALA A 30 -25.21 -3.38 -17.83
N ARG A 31 -26.46 -2.99 -17.52
CA ARG A 31 -26.78 -2.28 -16.27
C ARG A 31 -26.45 -3.12 -15.03
N GLN A 32 -26.73 -4.42 -15.03
CA GLN A 32 -26.40 -5.30 -13.91
C GLN A 32 -24.90 -5.48 -13.72
N ILE A 33 -24.14 -5.67 -14.81
CA ILE A 33 -22.67 -5.77 -14.75
C ILE A 33 -22.06 -4.48 -14.16
N LEU A 34 -22.58 -3.32 -14.57
CA LEU A 34 -22.11 -2.00 -14.09
C LEU A 34 -22.65 -1.59 -12.71
N LYS A 35 -23.54 -2.36 -12.07
CA LYS A 35 -23.95 -2.09 -10.67
C LYS A 35 -22.78 -2.20 -9.71
N ALA A 36 -21.90 -3.18 -9.92
CA ALA A 36 -20.73 -3.42 -9.10
C ALA A 36 -19.49 -2.65 -9.60
N ARG A 37 -19.68 -1.52 -10.29
CA ARG A 37 -18.58 -0.69 -10.79
C ARG A 37 -17.73 -0.11 -9.64
N GLN A 38 -16.45 0.07 -9.95
CA GLN A 38 -15.46 0.56 -9.01
C GLN A 38 -15.15 2.06 -9.18
N VAL A 39 -15.68 2.69 -10.24
CA VAL A 39 -15.56 4.13 -10.53
C VAL A 39 -16.94 4.74 -10.83
N ALA A 40 -17.09 6.03 -10.57
CA ALA A 40 -18.30 6.84 -10.64
C ALA A 40 -19.44 6.25 -9.79
N ARG A 41 -19.15 6.01 -8.50
CA ARG A 41 -20.20 5.58 -7.56
C ARG A 41 -21.09 6.78 -7.20
N PRO A 42 -22.42 6.62 -7.09
CA PRO A 42 -23.29 7.76 -6.84
C PRO A 42 -22.94 8.45 -5.52
N PHE A 43 -22.64 9.74 -5.56
CA PHE A 43 -22.40 10.54 -4.36
C PHE A 43 -23.72 11.09 -3.84
N ARG A 44 -24.12 10.71 -2.62
CA ARG A 44 -25.44 11.05 -2.03
C ARG A 44 -26.61 10.75 -2.99
N GLY A 45 -26.49 9.68 -3.78
CA GLY A 45 -27.52 9.23 -4.72
C GLY A 45 -27.55 9.96 -6.08
N GLN A 46 -26.63 10.90 -6.34
CA GLN A 46 -26.55 11.62 -7.61
C GLN A 46 -25.16 11.49 -8.26
N LEU A 47 -25.15 11.44 -9.59
CA LEU A 47 -23.94 11.57 -10.41
C LEU A 47 -24.09 12.84 -11.23
N THR A 48 -23.02 13.63 -11.33
CA THR A 48 -23.04 14.89 -12.08
C THR A 48 -21.74 15.07 -12.86
N GLY A 49 -21.82 15.82 -13.96
CA GLY A 49 -20.69 16.14 -14.83
C GLY A 49 -19.99 14.89 -15.36
N ILE A 50 -18.65 14.91 -15.30
CA ILE A 50 -17.81 13.83 -15.83
C ILE A 50 -18.14 12.44 -15.27
N TYR A 51 -18.60 12.32 -14.02
CA TYR A 51 -18.92 11.02 -13.44
C TYR A 51 -20.15 10.39 -14.10
N GLN A 52 -21.12 11.21 -14.49
CA GLN A 52 -22.29 10.75 -15.24
C GLN A 52 -21.87 10.33 -16.66
N GLU A 53 -21.06 11.15 -17.33
CA GLU A 53 -20.55 10.84 -18.67
C GLU A 53 -19.78 9.51 -18.71
N ILE A 54 -18.95 9.24 -17.69
CA ILE A 54 -18.22 7.96 -17.58
C ILE A 54 -19.18 6.78 -17.49
N VAL A 55 -20.27 6.88 -16.72
CA VAL A 55 -21.25 5.79 -16.58
C VAL A 55 -22.04 5.59 -17.86
N GLU A 56 -22.44 6.67 -18.53
CA GLU A 56 -23.15 6.61 -19.81
C GLU A 56 -22.28 5.99 -20.91
N GLN A 57 -21.02 6.41 -21.01
CA GLN A 57 -20.06 5.81 -21.94
C GLN A 57 -19.78 4.34 -21.59
N ALA A 58 -19.68 3.99 -20.30
CA ALA A 58 -19.51 2.60 -19.84
C ALA A 58 -20.66 1.73 -20.24
N GLN A 59 -21.87 2.24 -20.10
CA GLN A 59 -23.06 1.53 -20.51
C GLN A 59 -23.10 1.34 -22.03
N ALA A 60 -22.86 2.38 -22.82
CA ALA A 60 -22.87 2.29 -24.28
C ALA A 60 -21.79 1.33 -24.81
N GLN A 61 -20.55 1.45 -24.31
CA GLN A 61 -19.44 0.59 -24.73
C GLN A 61 -19.68 -0.88 -24.36
N LEU A 62 -20.21 -1.14 -23.16
CA LEU A 62 -20.51 -2.50 -22.72
C LEU A 62 -21.63 -3.12 -23.56
N GLN A 63 -22.68 -2.36 -23.90
CA GLN A 63 -23.75 -2.83 -24.77
C GLN A 63 -23.21 -3.25 -26.14
N GLN A 64 -22.35 -2.42 -26.75
CA GLN A 64 -21.72 -2.75 -28.02
C GLN A 64 -20.87 -4.03 -27.91
N MET A 65 -20.09 -4.19 -26.84
CA MET A 65 -19.29 -5.39 -26.63
C MET A 65 -20.15 -6.65 -26.45
N LEU A 66 -21.26 -6.54 -25.71
CA LEU A 66 -22.19 -7.64 -25.49
C LEU A 66 -22.87 -8.08 -26.79
N GLU A 67 -23.30 -7.15 -27.63
CA GLU A 67 -23.96 -7.46 -28.92
C GLU A 67 -23.10 -8.40 -29.80
N HIS A 68 -21.78 -8.28 -29.72
CA HIS A 68 -20.84 -9.09 -30.50
C HIS A 68 -20.35 -10.36 -29.80
N ARG A 69 -20.35 -10.40 -28.46
CA ARG A 69 -19.70 -11.47 -27.69
C ARG A 69 -20.68 -12.41 -27.00
N ILE A 70 -21.94 -12.01 -26.82
CA ILE A 70 -22.91 -12.76 -26.02
C ILE A 70 -23.18 -14.15 -26.62
N ASP A 71 -23.24 -14.29 -27.95
CA ASP A 71 -23.48 -15.59 -28.60
C ASP A 71 -22.28 -16.54 -28.49
N SER A 72 -21.07 -15.98 -28.33
CA SER A 72 -19.83 -16.76 -28.19
C SER A 72 -19.54 -17.21 -26.76
N TYR A 73 -20.32 -16.72 -25.78
CA TYR A 73 -20.10 -17.02 -24.38
C TYR A 73 -20.63 -18.41 -24.02
N ASP A 74 -19.76 -19.23 -23.42
CA ASP A 74 -20.04 -20.60 -23.02
C ASP A 74 -20.01 -20.73 -21.48
N TYR A 75 -21.14 -21.13 -20.90
CA TYR A 75 -21.31 -21.35 -19.46
C TYR A 75 -20.41 -22.43 -18.88
N HIS A 76 -19.91 -23.37 -19.71
CA HIS A 76 -19.03 -24.44 -19.26
C HIS A 76 -17.56 -24.02 -19.18
N ARG A 77 -17.17 -22.96 -19.89
CA ARG A 77 -15.78 -22.47 -19.91
C ARG A 77 -15.47 -21.54 -18.75
N ASP A 78 -16.29 -20.51 -18.58
CA ASP A 78 -16.06 -19.46 -17.58
C ASP A 78 -17.33 -19.17 -16.78
N PRO A 79 -17.28 -19.06 -15.43
CA PRO A 79 -18.41 -18.60 -14.65
C PRO A 79 -18.86 -17.19 -15.07
N VAL A 80 -20.18 -16.95 -15.18
CA VAL A 80 -20.75 -15.65 -15.63
C VAL A 80 -20.20 -14.47 -14.82
N ARG A 81 -19.91 -14.68 -13.54
CA ARG A 81 -19.29 -13.66 -12.68
C ARG A 81 -17.92 -13.21 -13.18
N GLN A 82 -17.06 -14.16 -13.52
CA GLN A 82 -15.68 -13.87 -13.96
C GLN A 82 -15.70 -13.24 -15.34
N TRP A 83 -16.57 -13.74 -16.22
CA TRP A 83 -16.80 -13.13 -17.53
C TRP A 83 -17.30 -11.69 -17.41
N ALA A 84 -18.30 -11.43 -16.56
CA ALA A 84 -18.80 -10.08 -16.28
C ALA A 84 -17.73 -9.16 -15.67
N GLU A 85 -16.87 -9.69 -14.80
CA GLU A 85 -15.73 -8.96 -14.24
C GLU A 85 -14.74 -8.54 -15.34
N HIS A 86 -14.37 -9.47 -16.22
CA HIS A 86 -13.45 -9.20 -17.34
C HIS A 86 -14.04 -8.16 -18.31
N LEU A 87 -15.31 -8.31 -18.70
CA LEU A 87 -15.98 -7.33 -19.54
C LEU A 87 -15.99 -5.95 -18.90
N ARG A 88 -16.29 -5.87 -17.61
CA ARG A 88 -16.28 -4.61 -16.88
C ARG A 88 -14.89 -3.97 -16.86
N GLN A 89 -13.84 -4.75 -16.58
CA GLN A 89 -12.46 -4.27 -16.58
C GLN A 89 -12.05 -3.75 -17.97
N GLU A 90 -12.37 -4.50 -19.04
CA GLU A 90 -12.06 -4.11 -20.42
C GLU A 90 -12.77 -2.80 -20.80
N VAL A 91 -14.06 -2.68 -20.48
CA VAL A 91 -14.85 -1.45 -20.71
C VAL A 91 -14.21 -0.24 -20.02
N PHE A 92 -13.85 -0.36 -18.74
CA PHE A 92 -13.22 0.75 -18.02
C PHE A 92 -11.81 1.07 -18.54
N GLN A 93 -11.03 0.10 -19.03
CA GLN A 93 -9.74 0.38 -19.66
C GLN A 93 -9.85 1.17 -20.97
N ILE A 94 -10.96 0.98 -21.70
CA ILE A 94 -11.28 1.73 -22.93
C ILE A 94 -11.70 3.17 -22.57
N ILE A 95 -12.62 3.32 -21.63
CA ILE A 95 -13.26 4.62 -21.34
C ILE A 95 -12.40 5.52 -20.47
N LEU A 96 -11.61 4.96 -19.56
CA LEU A 96 -10.65 5.69 -18.75
C LEU A 96 -9.39 5.99 -19.59
N SER A 97 -9.62 6.69 -20.69
CA SER A 97 -8.61 7.22 -21.58
C SER A 97 -7.77 8.30 -20.87
N ARG A 98 -6.62 8.66 -21.46
CA ARG A 98 -5.74 9.69 -20.88
C ARG A 98 -6.45 11.04 -20.74
N SER A 99 -7.29 11.40 -21.71
CA SER A 99 -8.10 12.63 -21.65
C SER A 99 -9.16 12.57 -20.56
N CYS A 100 -9.84 11.42 -20.41
CA CYS A 100 -10.82 11.21 -19.33
C CYS A 100 -10.17 11.37 -17.93
N LEU A 101 -9.01 10.74 -17.71
CA LEU A 101 -8.26 10.87 -16.46
C LEU A 101 -7.80 12.32 -16.20
N GLN A 102 -7.41 13.04 -17.25
CA GLN A 102 -7.08 14.46 -17.14
C GLN A 102 -8.30 15.31 -16.77
N HIS A 103 -9.46 15.09 -17.38
CA HIS A 103 -10.67 15.81 -17.00
C HIS A 103 -11.13 15.47 -15.58
N LEU A 104 -10.96 14.22 -15.12
CA LEU A 104 -11.20 13.85 -13.71
C LEU A 104 -10.27 14.62 -12.77
N ALA A 105 -8.99 14.74 -13.12
CA ALA A 105 -8.02 15.52 -12.34
C ALA A 105 -8.41 17.00 -12.25
N LEU A 106 -8.88 17.60 -13.35
CA LEU A 106 -9.38 18.97 -13.37
C LEU A 106 -10.67 19.14 -12.58
N ALA A 107 -11.58 18.16 -12.63
CA ALA A 107 -12.80 18.17 -11.84
C ALA A 107 -12.51 18.13 -10.33
N VAL A 108 -11.44 17.43 -9.90
CA VAL A 108 -10.95 17.45 -8.53
C VAL A 108 -10.41 18.83 -8.14
N GLN A 109 -9.60 19.47 -9.00
CA GLN A 109 -9.06 20.82 -8.74
C GLN A 109 -10.14 21.90 -8.58
N GLN A 110 -11.31 21.70 -9.17
CA GLN A 110 -12.46 22.61 -9.03
C GLN A 110 -13.19 22.48 -7.69
N GLN A 111 -12.94 21.41 -6.92
CA GLN A 111 -13.53 21.23 -5.59
C GLN A 111 -12.72 22.00 -4.54
N GLN A 112 -13.38 22.42 -3.47
CA GLN A 112 -12.70 23.03 -2.34
C GLN A 112 -11.99 21.94 -1.50
N PRO A 113 -10.73 22.15 -1.08
CA PRO A 113 -9.99 21.20 -0.25
C PRO A 113 -10.75 20.83 1.03
N LYS A 114 -10.52 19.60 1.52
CA LYS A 114 -11.08 19.08 2.79
C LYS A 114 -12.62 18.98 2.85
N THR A 115 -13.32 18.98 1.71
CA THR A 115 -14.78 18.75 1.63
C THR A 115 -15.13 17.31 1.31
N ASP A 116 -16.34 16.84 1.66
CA ASP A 116 -16.85 15.51 1.25
C ASP A 116 -16.80 15.32 -0.28
N ARG A 117 -17.09 16.39 -1.02
CA ARG A 117 -17.05 16.37 -2.50
C ARG A 117 -15.63 16.20 -3.01
N TYR A 118 -14.65 16.86 -2.40
CA TYR A 118 -13.24 16.64 -2.69
C TYR A 118 -12.83 15.20 -2.38
N GLN A 119 -13.20 14.67 -1.22
CA GLN A 119 -12.88 13.29 -0.82
C GLN A 119 -13.48 12.26 -1.79
N TYR A 120 -14.74 12.46 -2.19
CA TYR A 120 -15.35 11.65 -3.24
C TYR A 120 -14.58 11.77 -4.55
N ALA A 121 -14.34 12.99 -5.03
CA ALA A 121 -13.73 13.23 -6.33
C ALA A 121 -12.30 12.66 -6.42
N ILE A 122 -11.49 12.81 -5.37
CA ILE A 122 -10.14 12.26 -5.32
C ILE A 122 -10.17 10.72 -5.25
N CYS A 123 -11.08 10.12 -4.47
CA CYS A 123 -11.25 8.66 -4.44
C CYS A 123 -11.55 8.11 -5.84
N GLU A 124 -12.49 8.74 -6.55
CA GLU A 124 -12.88 8.34 -7.90
C GLU A 124 -11.73 8.49 -8.91
N LEU A 125 -10.93 9.56 -8.82
CA LEU A 125 -9.73 9.73 -9.63
C LEU A 125 -8.70 8.62 -9.37
N ILE A 126 -8.43 8.30 -8.10
CA ILE A 126 -7.46 7.25 -7.74
C ILE A 126 -7.92 5.88 -8.24
N GLN A 127 -9.21 5.54 -8.10
CA GLN A 127 -9.75 4.30 -8.62
C GLN A 127 -9.69 4.27 -10.15
N ALA A 128 -9.98 5.40 -10.81
CA ALA A 128 -9.87 5.51 -12.26
C ALA A 128 -8.43 5.28 -12.74
N ILE A 129 -7.43 5.87 -12.08
CA ILE A 129 -6.01 5.65 -12.42
C ILE A 129 -5.66 4.16 -12.33
N LYS A 130 -6.03 3.48 -11.23
CA LYS A 130 -5.76 2.05 -11.04
C LYS A 130 -6.40 1.18 -12.12
N LEU A 131 -7.67 1.41 -12.43
CA LEU A 131 -8.43 0.60 -13.40
C LEU A 131 -8.07 0.88 -14.85
N SER A 132 -7.59 2.09 -15.16
CA SER A 132 -7.31 2.51 -16.53
C SER A 132 -6.21 1.70 -17.23
N GLY A 133 -5.35 1.02 -16.47
CA GLY A 133 -4.17 0.33 -16.97
C GLY A 133 -3.13 1.28 -17.60
N LYS A 134 -3.21 2.59 -17.35
CA LYS A 134 -2.31 3.61 -17.95
C LYS A 134 -1.07 3.91 -17.10
N LEU A 135 -0.91 3.26 -15.95
CA LEU A 135 0.32 3.33 -15.15
C LEU A 135 1.47 2.66 -15.91
N ALA A 136 2.63 3.31 -15.92
CA ALA A 136 3.80 2.83 -16.64
C ALA A 136 4.27 1.48 -16.10
N ARG A 137 4.47 0.51 -17.00
CA ARG A 137 5.12 -0.75 -16.66
C ARG A 137 6.59 -0.47 -16.36
N THR A 138 7.10 -1.03 -15.27
CA THR A 138 8.51 -0.89 -14.86
C THR A 138 9.16 -2.27 -14.77
N GLN A 139 10.49 -2.31 -14.75
CA GLN A 139 11.26 -3.55 -14.50
C GLN A 139 11.38 -3.87 -13.00
N LEU A 140 10.67 -3.14 -12.15
CA LEU A 140 10.71 -3.33 -10.70
C LEU A 140 10.04 -4.67 -10.34
N ALA A 141 10.53 -5.28 -9.25
CA ALA A 141 9.86 -6.45 -8.68
C ALA A 141 8.41 -6.10 -8.28
N PRO A 142 7.44 -7.02 -8.41
CA PRO A 142 6.02 -6.71 -8.20
C PRO A 142 5.70 -6.04 -6.85
N GLU A 143 6.35 -6.48 -5.78
CA GLU A 143 6.20 -5.93 -4.44
C GLU A 143 6.66 -4.45 -4.36
N ILE A 144 7.80 -4.15 -5.00
CA ILE A 144 8.36 -2.79 -5.05
C ILE A 144 7.50 -1.90 -5.93
N TYR A 145 7.03 -2.44 -7.06
CA TYR A 145 6.17 -1.70 -7.98
C TYR A 145 4.86 -1.31 -7.31
N GLN A 146 4.22 -2.24 -6.59
CA GLN A 146 2.97 -1.96 -5.89
C GLN A 146 3.15 -0.86 -4.83
N GLU A 147 4.28 -0.88 -4.13
CA GLU A 147 4.62 0.15 -3.14
C GLU A 147 4.85 1.51 -3.79
N ALA A 148 5.61 1.55 -4.88
CA ALA A 148 5.82 2.76 -5.66
C ALA A 148 4.50 3.33 -6.22
N VAL A 149 3.58 2.47 -6.66
CA VAL A 149 2.24 2.87 -7.08
C VAL A 149 1.47 3.50 -5.93
N ASN A 150 1.42 2.86 -4.76
CA ASN A 150 0.72 3.39 -3.59
C ASN A 150 1.26 4.77 -3.18
N HIS A 151 2.58 4.91 -3.07
CA HIS A 151 3.25 6.18 -2.78
C HIS A 151 2.95 7.25 -3.84
N THR A 152 2.92 6.86 -5.11
CA THR A 152 2.59 7.77 -6.20
C THR A 152 1.15 8.28 -6.08
N LEU A 153 0.20 7.40 -5.79
CA LEU A 153 -1.21 7.78 -5.64
C LEU A 153 -1.42 8.71 -4.44
N LEU A 154 -0.75 8.47 -3.31
CA LEU A 154 -0.73 9.40 -2.17
C LEU A 154 -0.17 10.77 -2.58
N TRP A 155 0.93 10.76 -3.33
CA TRP A 155 1.53 12.00 -3.83
C TRP A 155 0.57 12.76 -4.78
N VAL A 156 -0.16 12.06 -5.66
CA VAL A 156 -1.20 12.67 -6.51
C VAL A 156 -2.27 13.33 -5.65
N CYS A 157 -2.78 12.67 -4.61
CA CYS A 157 -3.75 13.26 -3.68
C CYS A 157 -3.24 14.55 -3.03
N GLN A 158 -1.96 14.60 -2.66
CA GLN A 158 -1.35 15.76 -1.99
C GLN A 158 -0.99 16.90 -2.95
N ASN A 159 -0.75 16.60 -4.22
CA ASN A 159 -0.21 17.56 -5.20
C ASN A 159 -1.15 17.82 -6.37
N ILE A 160 -2.41 17.39 -6.28
CA ILE A 160 -3.37 17.53 -7.39
C ILE A 160 -3.53 18.98 -7.84
N TYR A 161 -3.52 19.95 -6.92
CA TYR A 161 -3.61 21.38 -7.25
C TYR A 161 -2.36 21.96 -7.95
N ALA A 162 -1.22 21.26 -7.89
CA ALA A 162 0.00 21.67 -8.60
C ALA A 162 0.04 21.18 -10.06
N TYR A 163 -0.86 20.27 -10.44
CA TYR A 163 -0.96 19.81 -11.82
C TYR A 163 -1.40 20.94 -12.76
N ASN A 164 -0.69 21.10 -13.88
CA ASN A 164 -0.98 22.11 -14.89
C ASN A 164 -1.03 21.44 -16.29
N PRO A 165 -2.22 21.38 -16.94
CA PRO A 165 -2.37 20.80 -18.27
C PRO A 165 -1.48 21.42 -19.36
N SER A 166 -1.08 22.68 -19.19
CA SER A 166 -0.21 23.37 -20.16
C SER A 166 1.22 22.84 -20.15
N ARG A 167 1.64 22.16 -19.07
CA ARG A 167 3.00 21.59 -18.93
C ARG A 167 3.10 20.15 -19.42
N GLY A 168 1.97 19.49 -19.68
CA GLY A 168 1.93 18.10 -20.15
C GLY A 168 0.68 17.36 -19.70
N GLU A 169 0.44 16.21 -20.32
CA GLU A 169 -0.71 15.34 -20.00
C GLU A 169 -0.65 14.82 -18.56
N PHE A 170 -1.81 14.67 -17.94
CA PHE A 170 -1.94 14.21 -16.56
C PHE A 170 -1.23 12.87 -16.31
N MET A 171 -1.44 11.87 -17.16
CA MET A 171 -0.81 10.56 -16.96
C MET A 171 0.69 10.57 -17.20
N VAL A 172 1.22 11.50 -18.00
CA VAL A 172 2.68 11.68 -18.13
C VAL A 172 3.25 12.22 -16.82
N TRP A 173 2.57 13.19 -16.20
CA TRP A 173 2.94 13.74 -14.90
C TRP A 173 2.91 12.68 -13.78
N VAL A 174 1.86 11.85 -13.73
CA VAL A 174 1.75 10.73 -12.77
C VAL A 174 2.85 9.69 -13.02
N ASN A 175 3.05 9.26 -14.26
CA ASN A 175 4.05 8.23 -14.58
C ASN A 175 5.49 8.71 -14.38
N TYR A 176 5.76 9.99 -14.62
CA TYR A 176 7.05 10.59 -14.28
C TYR A 176 7.32 10.49 -12.77
N ARG A 177 6.31 10.77 -11.93
CA ARG A 177 6.46 10.63 -10.49
C ARG A 177 6.63 9.15 -10.08
N LEU A 178 5.87 8.25 -10.68
CA LEU A 178 6.00 6.80 -10.44
C LEU A 178 7.42 6.30 -10.71
N ASP A 179 8.03 6.74 -11.82
CA ASP A 179 9.41 6.40 -12.15
C ASP A 179 10.39 6.91 -11.08
N LYS A 180 10.26 8.17 -10.65
CA LYS A 180 11.12 8.75 -9.60
C LYS A 180 10.97 8.07 -8.24
N ILE A 181 9.74 7.81 -7.81
CA ILE A 181 9.46 7.09 -6.56
C ILE A 181 9.99 5.66 -6.68
N GLY A 182 9.71 4.97 -7.79
CA GLY A 182 10.18 3.61 -8.02
C GLY A 182 11.70 3.47 -7.97
N GLN A 183 12.44 4.40 -8.57
CA GLN A 183 13.90 4.47 -8.48
C GLN A 183 14.36 4.68 -7.03
N ALA A 184 13.75 5.62 -6.30
CA ALA A 184 14.08 5.87 -4.91
C ALA A 184 13.79 4.65 -4.01
N THR A 185 12.65 4.00 -4.19
CA THR A 185 12.28 2.77 -3.46
C THR A 185 13.26 1.64 -3.77
N GLN A 186 13.66 1.47 -5.04
CA GLN A 186 14.66 0.48 -5.43
C GLN A 186 16.03 0.77 -4.79
N GLN A 187 16.47 2.03 -4.80
CA GLN A 187 17.72 2.45 -4.17
C GLN A 187 17.70 2.27 -2.65
N ALA A 188 16.60 2.60 -1.98
CA ALA A 188 16.42 2.38 -0.55
C ALA A 188 16.48 0.89 -0.18
N GLN A 189 16.03 0.00 -1.06
CA GLN A 189 16.18 -1.46 -0.88
C GLN A 189 17.60 -1.96 -1.17
N GLN A 190 18.37 -1.23 -1.97
CA GLN A 190 19.78 -1.51 -2.23
C GLN A 190 20.72 -0.92 -1.16
N ASP A 191 20.19 -0.11 -0.24
CA ASP A 191 20.95 0.41 0.90
C ASP A 191 21.49 -0.75 1.77
N PRO A 192 22.81 -0.84 2.00
CA PRO A 192 23.42 -1.90 2.81
C PRO A 192 22.79 -2.07 4.19
N TYR A 193 22.31 -0.97 4.79
CA TYR A 193 21.59 -1.00 6.07
C TYR A 193 20.24 -1.71 5.95
N THR A 194 19.41 -1.30 4.99
CA THR A 194 18.11 -1.93 4.71
C THR A 194 18.26 -3.40 4.36
N GLN A 195 19.31 -3.75 3.60
CA GLN A 195 19.65 -5.14 3.28
C GLN A 195 20.05 -5.94 4.53
N ALA A 196 20.87 -5.37 5.42
CA ALA A 196 21.26 -6.02 6.66
C ALA A 196 20.06 -6.27 7.59
N ILE A 197 19.14 -5.30 7.70
CA ILE A 197 17.89 -5.45 8.45
C ILE A 197 17.02 -6.54 7.84
N ARG A 198 16.80 -6.51 6.51
CA ARG A 198 16.01 -7.54 5.82
C ARG A 198 16.62 -8.92 5.97
N ALA A 199 17.93 -9.05 5.82
CA ALA A 199 18.63 -10.32 6.01
C ALA A 199 18.43 -10.86 7.45
N LYS A 200 18.43 -9.96 8.45
CA LYS A 200 18.15 -10.30 9.83
C LYS A 200 16.70 -10.76 10.02
N ILE A 201 15.72 -10.03 9.46
CA ILE A 201 14.30 -10.40 9.51
C ILE A 201 14.08 -11.77 8.86
N ILE A 202 14.63 -12.00 7.66
CA ILE A 202 14.51 -13.27 6.93
C ILE A 202 15.13 -14.41 7.73
N LYS A 203 16.34 -14.21 8.29
CA LYS A 203 17.00 -15.19 9.13
C LYS A 203 16.15 -15.54 10.37
N THR A 204 15.61 -14.54 11.05
CA THR A 204 14.75 -14.72 12.21
C THR A 204 13.44 -15.41 11.83
N LYS A 205 12.81 -15.06 10.70
CA LYS A 205 11.62 -15.75 10.17
C LYS A 205 11.88 -17.25 9.96
N TYR A 206 13.00 -17.61 9.33
CA TYR A 206 13.34 -19.00 9.10
C TYR A 206 13.71 -19.75 10.39
N GLN A 207 14.36 -19.08 11.34
CA GLN A 207 14.61 -19.63 12.67
C GLN A 207 13.30 -19.90 13.42
N LEU A 208 12.35 -18.96 13.41
CA LEU A 208 11.01 -19.14 13.99
C LEU A 208 10.26 -20.27 13.28
N SER A 209 10.35 -20.35 11.96
CA SER A 209 9.73 -21.42 11.17
C SER A 209 10.32 -22.79 11.47
N ALA A 210 11.63 -22.88 11.68
CA ALA A 210 12.31 -24.11 12.08
C ALA A 210 11.96 -24.51 13.51
N LEU A 211 11.93 -23.55 14.44
CA LEU A 211 11.49 -23.77 15.82
C LEU A 211 10.04 -24.28 15.86
N MET A 212 9.13 -23.63 15.14
CA MET A 212 7.72 -24.07 15.06
C MET A 212 7.54 -25.44 14.41
N ARG A 213 8.47 -25.90 13.57
CA ARG A 213 8.45 -27.26 13.00
C ARG A 213 9.00 -28.31 13.97
N GLN A 214 9.89 -27.92 14.87
CA GLN A 214 10.53 -28.82 15.85
C GLN A 214 9.78 -28.87 17.19
N LEU A 215 9.02 -27.84 17.53
CA LEU A 215 8.23 -27.77 18.76
C LEU A 215 6.96 -28.61 18.62
N LYS A 216 6.93 -29.78 19.28
CA LYS A 216 5.67 -30.47 19.55
C LYS A 216 4.91 -29.68 20.63
N PRO A 217 3.56 -29.59 20.57
CA PRO A 217 2.78 -28.88 21.57
C PRO A 217 3.02 -29.36 23.01
N SER A 218 3.40 -30.64 23.19
CA SER A 218 3.79 -31.24 24.47
C SER A 218 5.04 -30.62 25.07
N ASP A 219 6.06 -30.35 24.25
CA ASP A 219 7.38 -29.93 24.70
C ASP A 219 7.38 -28.45 25.11
N LEU A 220 6.47 -27.66 24.51
CA LEU A 220 6.17 -26.29 24.93
C LEU A 220 5.52 -26.23 26.32
N LEU A 221 4.61 -27.16 26.63
CA LEU A 221 3.95 -27.26 27.93
C LEU A 221 4.94 -27.66 29.03
N ASP A 222 5.85 -28.59 28.72
CA ASP A 222 6.90 -29.00 29.67
C ASP A 222 7.95 -27.91 29.89
N TRP A 223 8.40 -27.24 28.83
CA TRP A 223 9.35 -26.13 28.93
C TRP A 223 8.74 -24.91 29.65
N LEU A 224 7.50 -24.53 29.33
CA LEU A 224 6.77 -23.47 30.05
C LEU A 224 6.49 -23.87 31.49
N GLY A 225 6.17 -25.14 31.77
CA GLY A 225 6.00 -25.67 33.11
C GLY A 225 7.28 -25.55 33.94
N LEU A 226 8.44 -25.88 33.36
CA LEU A 226 9.74 -25.75 34.01
C LEU A 226 10.18 -24.29 34.18
N TYR A 227 9.86 -23.42 33.22
CA TYR A 227 10.20 -22.00 33.27
C TYR A 227 9.32 -21.22 34.27
N LEU A 228 8.00 -21.50 34.32
CA LEU A 228 7.05 -20.87 35.24
C LEU A 228 7.23 -21.35 36.69
N ARG A 229 7.61 -22.61 36.91
CA ARG A 229 7.94 -23.16 38.24
C ARG A 229 9.14 -22.44 38.87
N LYS A 230 9.98 -21.79 38.06
CA LYS A 230 11.13 -21.00 38.53
C LYS A 230 10.74 -19.59 39.01
N TRP A 231 9.56 -19.09 38.66
CA TRP A 231 9.18 -17.70 38.91
C TRP A 231 7.94 -17.50 39.80
N ILE A 232 6.97 -18.42 39.87
CA ILE A 232 5.75 -18.21 40.68
C ILE A 232 5.22 -19.55 41.26
N PRO A 233 5.31 -19.78 42.59
CA PRO A 233 4.82 -21.02 43.22
C PRO A 233 3.28 -21.13 43.34
N SER A 234 2.54 -20.05 43.11
CA SER A 234 1.07 -20.02 43.23
C SER A 234 0.42 -19.47 41.96
N LEU A 235 0.08 -20.37 41.02
CA LEU A 235 -0.60 -20.02 39.77
C LEU A 235 -2.06 -19.59 40.04
N ASN A 236 -2.44 -18.44 39.49
CA ASN A 236 -3.82 -17.96 39.49
C ASN A 236 -4.47 -18.19 38.11
N PHE A 237 -5.74 -18.60 38.11
CA PHE A 237 -6.55 -19.05 36.96
C PHE A 237 -6.51 -18.18 35.67
N PRO A 238 -6.37 -16.84 35.71
CA PRO A 238 -6.34 -16.01 34.51
C PRO A 238 -5.15 -16.26 33.58
N ILE A 239 -3.99 -16.60 34.14
CA ILE A 239 -2.74 -16.82 33.38
C ILE A 239 -2.84 -18.09 32.54
N VAL A 240 -3.53 -19.11 33.05
CA VAL A 240 -3.78 -20.38 32.35
C VAL A 240 -4.70 -20.14 31.14
N VAL A 241 -5.70 -19.28 31.27
CA VAL A 241 -6.58 -18.88 30.16
C VAL A 241 -5.78 -18.11 29.11
N SER A 242 -4.90 -17.18 29.51
CA SER A 242 -4.01 -16.46 28.58
C SER A 242 -3.02 -17.38 27.85
N LEU A 243 -2.58 -18.48 28.47
CA LEU A 243 -1.72 -19.48 27.85
C LEU A 243 -2.47 -20.39 26.89
N ILE A 244 -3.71 -20.77 27.22
CA ILE A 244 -4.60 -21.54 26.34
C ILE A 244 -4.99 -20.71 25.11
N THR A 245 -5.24 -19.40 25.27
CA THR A 245 -5.51 -18.51 24.14
C THR A 245 -4.28 -18.33 23.24
N LEU A 246 -3.08 -18.23 23.82
CA LEU A 246 -1.82 -18.17 23.05
C LEU A 246 -1.57 -19.46 22.24
N LEU A 247 -1.80 -20.63 22.86
CA LEU A 247 -1.71 -21.94 22.19
C LEU A 247 -2.76 -22.09 21.07
N SER A 248 -3.99 -21.64 21.32
CA SER A 248 -5.08 -21.64 20.33
C SER A 248 -4.76 -20.73 19.14
N LEU A 249 -4.15 -19.56 19.39
CA LEU A 249 -3.67 -18.64 18.37
C LEU A 249 -2.54 -19.25 17.53
N THR A 250 -1.60 -19.97 18.14
CA THR A 250 -0.52 -20.64 17.38
C THR A 250 -1.03 -21.74 16.46
N ALA A 251 -2.06 -22.50 16.87
CA ALA A 251 -2.70 -23.50 16.03
C ALA A 251 -3.47 -22.87 14.86
N LEU A 252 -4.15 -21.75 15.11
CA LEU A 252 -4.88 -20.98 14.09
C LEU A 252 -3.93 -20.38 13.03
N VAL A 253 -2.78 -19.85 13.46
CA VAL A 253 -1.74 -19.30 12.57
C VAL A 253 -1.11 -20.37 11.69
N GLN A 254 -0.98 -21.61 12.16
CA GLN A 254 -0.46 -22.71 11.33
C GLN A 254 -1.39 -23.13 10.19
N GLN A 255 -2.71 -22.92 10.33
CA GLN A 255 -3.72 -23.28 9.33
C GLN A 255 -4.10 -22.11 8.39
N SER A 256 -3.58 -20.91 8.63
CA SER A 256 -3.91 -19.71 7.84
C SER A 256 -3.14 -19.65 6.51
N PRO A 257 -3.80 -19.33 5.37
CA PRO A 257 -3.13 -19.09 4.08
C PRO A 257 -2.22 -17.84 4.10
N LYS A 258 -2.33 -16.98 5.13
CA LYS A 258 -1.49 -15.79 5.34
C LYS A 258 -0.41 -15.96 6.43
N LYS A 259 -0.12 -17.21 6.83
CA LYS A 259 0.86 -17.55 7.88
C LYS A 259 2.19 -16.81 7.73
N ASP A 260 2.71 -16.71 6.51
CA ASP A 260 3.98 -16.05 6.24
C ASP A 260 3.97 -14.53 6.48
N ALA A 261 2.83 -13.87 6.28
CA ALA A 261 2.65 -12.44 6.55
C ALA A 261 2.55 -12.17 8.05
N LEU A 262 1.77 -12.99 8.78
CA LEU A 262 1.64 -12.89 10.23
C LEU A 262 2.97 -13.10 10.97
N LEU A 263 3.77 -14.07 10.52
CA LEU A 263 5.11 -14.30 11.09
C LEU A 263 6.08 -13.15 10.80
N PHE A 264 5.88 -12.46 9.69
CA PHE A 264 6.66 -11.29 9.34
C PHE A 264 6.33 -10.11 10.26
N GLU A 265 5.04 -9.82 10.46
CA GLU A 265 4.55 -8.78 11.38
C GLU A 265 5.01 -9.02 12.82
N VAL A 266 4.87 -10.26 13.33
CA VAL A 266 5.34 -10.62 14.68
C VAL A 266 6.86 -10.46 14.82
N ALA A 267 7.63 -10.80 13.79
CA ALA A 267 9.08 -10.62 13.81
C ALA A 267 9.48 -9.14 13.82
N GLN A 268 8.68 -8.25 13.22
CA GLN A 268 8.94 -6.81 13.23
C GLN A 268 8.63 -6.17 14.57
N GLU A 269 7.50 -6.53 15.18
CA GLU A 269 7.14 -6.10 16.53
C GLU A 269 8.19 -6.55 17.56
N LEU A 270 8.65 -7.80 17.50
CA LEU A 270 9.71 -8.31 18.39
C LEU A 270 11.04 -7.58 18.25
N LEU A 271 11.29 -6.94 17.10
CA LEU A 271 12.51 -6.19 16.84
C LEU A 271 12.34 -4.68 17.10
N ASN A 272 11.17 -4.23 17.59
CA ASN A 272 10.81 -2.81 17.74
C ASN A 272 11.06 -1.98 16.46
N LEU A 273 10.95 -2.63 15.29
CA LEU A 273 11.10 -1.98 14.00
C LEU A 273 9.76 -1.35 13.61
N PRO A 274 9.74 -0.15 13.01
CA PRO A 274 8.49 0.38 12.46
C PRO A 274 7.89 -0.64 11.48
N PRO A 275 6.55 -0.73 11.41
CA PRO A 275 5.87 -1.67 10.54
C PRO A 275 6.40 -1.52 9.10
N PRO A 276 6.41 -2.62 8.32
CA PRO A 276 6.73 -2.50 6.92
C PRO A 276 5.61 -1.69 6.29
N LEU A 277 5.93 -0.84 5.33
CA LEU A 277 4.92 -0.30 4.42
C LEU A 277 4.42 -1.45 3.53
N VAL A 278 3.62 -2.34 4.12
CA VAL A 278 2.82 -3.36 3.45
C VAL A 278 1.40 -2.99 3.80
N TYR A 279 0.84 -2.07 3.02
CA TYR A 279 -0.60 -1.85 3.05
C TYR A 279 -1.25 -2.83 2.09
N SER A 280 -1.53 -4.03 2.62
CA SER A 280 -2.62 -4.85 2.11
C SER A 280 -3.92 -4.05 2.13
N GLU A 281 -4.69 -4.23 1.06
CA GLU A 281 -6.10 -3.91 0.84
C GLU A 281 -6.86 -3.37 2.06
N GLU A 282 -7.43 -2.17 1.91
CA GLU A 282 -8.22 -1.40 2.88
C GLU A 282 -7.44 -0.45 3.81
N LEU A 283 -6.58 0.41 3.21
CA LEU A 283 -6.31 1.69 3.86
C LEU A 283 -7.52 2.61 3.74
N SER A 284 -8.30 2.65 4.81
CA SER A 284 -9.13 3.80 5.13
C SER A 284 -8.27 5.08 5.04
N LEU A 285 -8.70 6.00 4.18
CA LEU A 285 -8.10 7.32 3.95
C LEU A 285 -8.32 8.22 5.18
N VAL A 286 -7.83 7.80 6.35
CA VAL A 286 -7.93 8.56 7.58
C VAL A 286 -6.60 9.28 7.82
N ASN A 287 -6.60 10.52 7.34
CA ASN A 287 -6.18 11.69 8.11
C ASN A 287 -4.81 11.60 8.81
N ILE A 288 -3.73 11.56 8.03
CA ILE A 288 -2.47 12.15 8.47
C ILE A 288 -2.35 13.49 7.75
N SER A 289 -2.53 14.57 8.50
CA SER A 289 -2.35 15.91 7.96
C SER A 289 -0.86 16.13 7.71
N LYS A 290 -0.51 16.59 6.49
CA LYS A 290 0.87 16.96 6.11
C LYS A 290 1.53 17.95 7.08
N GLU A 291 0.73 18.65 7.88
CA GLU A 291 1.16 19.56 8.94
C GLU A 291 1.76 18.83 10.17
N GLU A 292 1.29 17.62 10.52
CA GLU A 292 1.85 16.84 11.65
C GLU A 292 3.17 16.15 11.29
N GLU A 293 3.33 15.69 10.04
CA GLU A 293 4.55 15.01 9.59
C GLU A 293 5.70 16.01 9.38
N LEU A 294 5.42 17.21 8.85
CA LEU A 294 6.40 18.31 8.83
C LEU A 294 6.78 18.75 10.25
N SER A 295 5.78 18.90 11.14
CA SER A 295 5.99 19.31 12.54
C SER A 295 6.96 18.40 13.30
N LEU A 296 6.82 17.06 13.14
CA LEU A 296 7.70 16.10 13.81
C LEU A 296 9.13 16.11 13.26
N VAL A 297 9.29 16.29 11.95
CA VAL A 297 10.61 16.40 11.32
C VAL A 297 11.30 17.70 11.74
N ASP A 298 10.56 18.80 11.83
CA ASP A 298 11.07 20.10 12.27
C ASP A 298 11.46 20.07 13.76
N ALA A 299 10.65 19.44 14.62
CA ALA A 299 10.97 19.25 16.05
C ALA A 299 12.20 18.36 16.24
N LEU A 300 12.31 17.27 15.47
CA LEU A 300 13.48 16.38 15.51
C LEU A 300 14.73 17.08 14.99
N ARG A 301 14.62 17.88 13.91
CA ARG A 301 15.72 18.70 13.39
C ARG A 301 16.21 19.69 14.44
N GLN A 302 15.29 20.43 15.08
CA GLN A 302 15.62 21.39 16.13
C GLN A 302 16.34 20.73 17.32
N TYR A 303 15.85 19.59 17.82
CA TYR A 303 16.49 18.86 18.92
C TYR A 303 17.90 18.38 18.56
N VAL A 304 18.11 17.96 17.31
CA VAL A 304 19.41 17.51 16.83
C VAL A 304 20.37 18.69 16.63
N GLU A 305 19.89 19.85 16.20
CA GLU A 305 20.70 21.07 16.04
C GLU A 305 21.12 21.68 17.39
N GLU A 306 20.18 21.76 18.34
CA GLU A 306 20.43 22.30 19.68
C GLU A 306 21.30 21.38 20.54
N ASP A 307 21.23 20.06 20.31
CA ASP A 307 21.95 19.00 21.03
C ASP A 307 22.13 19.32 22.54
N PRO A 308 21.03 19.61 23.26
CA PRO A 308 21.09 20.15 24.63
C PRO A 308 21.80 19.20 25.60
N ASP A 309 21.73 17.89 25.32
CA ASP A 309 22.29 16.82 26.13
C ASP A 309 23.68 16.34 25.62
N GLN A 310 24.24 16.98 24.58
CA GLN A 310 25.50 16.61 23.91
C GLN A 310 25.58 15.14 23.47
N LEU A 311 24.45 14.56 23.09
CA LEU A 311 24.32 13.13 22.76
C LEU A 311 24.79 12.83 21.33
N PHE A 312 24.80 13.84 20.45
CA PHE A 312 25.06 13.66 19.02
C PHE A 312 26.51 13.95 18.59
N GLN A 313 27.38 14.36 19.53
CA GLN A 313 28.78 14.71 19.27
C GLN A 313 29.74 13.52 19.10
N ASN A 314 29.25 12.29 19.27
CA ASN A 314 30.05 11.09 19.00
C ASN A 314 30.49 11.08 17.53
N HIS A 315 31.78 10.80 17.28
CA HIS A 315 32.38 10.83 15.95
C HIS A 315 33.00 9.50 15.54
N ILE A 316 33.18 9.30 14.23
CA ILE A 316 33.88 8.14 13.69
C ILE A 316 35.37 8.27 13.98
N LYS A 317 36.01 7.18 14.46
CA LYS A 317 37.44 7.17 14.78
C LYS A 317 38.27 7.60 13.57
N GLY A 318 39.05 8.68 13.74
CA GLY A 318 39.89 9.28 12.67
C GLY A 318 39.19 10.34 11.82
N HIS A 319 37.91 10.61 12.07
CA HIS A 319 37.07 11.57 11.35
C HIS A 319 36.24 12.41 12.34
N PRO A 320 36.86 13.35 13.09
CA PRO A 320 36.17 14.20 14.06
C PRO A 320 35.09 15.09 13.42
N GLU A 321 35.18 15.35 12.12
CA GLU A 321 34.20 16.09 11.32
C GLU A 321 32.93 15.30 10.99
N VAL A 322 32.92 13.99 11.25
CA VAL A 322 31.77 13.11 10.99
C VAL A 322 31.16 12.66 12.32
N THR A 323 30.35 13.53 12.90
CA THR A 323 29.58 13.23 14.11
C THR A 323 28.25 12.56 13.76
N LEU A 324 27.60 11.96 14.76
CA LEU A 324 26.23 11.46 14.60
C LEU A 324 25.29 12.61 14.20
N GLN A 325 25.48 13.81 14.75
CA GLN A 325 24.75 15.01 14.40
C GLN A 325 24.86 15.31 12.90
N THR A 326 26.09 15.36 12.36
CA THR A 326 26.34 15.66 10.94
C THR A 326 25.71 14.61 10.02
N ILE A 327 25.77 13.34 10.39
CA ILE A 327 25.13 12.26 9.61
C ILE A 327 23.61 12.39 9.70
N LEU A 328 23.05 12.61 10.88
CA LEU A 328 21.60 12.66 11.09
C LEU A 328 20.96 13.86 10.37
N LEU A 329 21.56 15.05 10.47
CA LEU A 329 21.11 16.24 9.73
C LEU A 329 21.17 16.02 8.21
N ALA A 330 22.27 15.46 7.71
CA ALA A 330 22.38 15.13 6.30
C ALA A 330 21.31 14.12 5.84
N ARG A 331 20.94 13.16 6.70
CA ARG A 331 19.84 12.22 6.41
C ARG A 331 18.46 12.89 6.44
N LEU A 332 18.26 13.91 7.28
CA LEU A 332 17.04 14.73 7.31
C LEU A 332 16.92 15.68 6.10
N ASP A 333 18.05 16.02 5.48
CA ASP A 333 18.12 16.79 4.22
C ASP A 333 18.11 15.88 2.97
N ASP A 334 17.70 14.62 3.11
CA ASP A 334 17.65 13.61 2.04
C ASP A 334 19.01 13.33 1.35
N GLU A 335 20.15 13.65 1.99
CA GLU A 335 21.48 13.32 1.47
C GLU A 335 21.68 11.80 1.46
N THR A 336 22.12 11.26 0.32
CA THR A 336 22.38 9.82 0.16
C THR A 336 23.70 9.42 0.82
N TRP A 337 23.81 8.15 1.24
CA TRP A 337 25.07 7.62 1.76
C TRP A 337 26.23 7.75 0.77
N GLN A 338 25.95 7.68 -0.53
CA GLN A 338 26.94 7.88 -1.59
C GLN A 338 27.47 9.31 -1.58
N SER A 339 26.58 10.31 -1.53
CA SER A 339 26.98 11.72 -1.44
C SER A 339 27.77 12.00 -0.16
N LEU A 340 27.28 11.48 0.97
CA LEU A 340 27.92 11.66 2.26
C LEU A 340 29.30 10.98 2.32
N SER A 341 29.45 9.81 1.70
CA SER A 341 30.73 9.11 1.56
C SER A 341 31.72 9.85 0.68
N GLN A 342 31.25 10.46 -0.41
CA GLN A 342 32.09 11.29 -1.29
C GLN A 342 32.53 12.58 -0.59
N ARG A 343 31.63 13.23 0.15
CA ARG A 343 31.90 14.48 0.88
C ARG A 343 32.83 14.28 2.06
N THR A 344 32.69 13.19 2.79
CA THR A 344 33.46 12.92 4.02
C THR A 344 34.70 12.05 3.79
N GLY A 345 34.82 11.40 2.62
CA GLY A 345 35.89 10.43 2.34
C GLY A 345 35.76 9.12 3.12
N VAL A 346 34.72 8.96 3.96
CA VAL A 346 34.48 7.76 4.75
C VAL A 346 33.69 6.75 3.93
N LYS A 347 34.08 5.46 3.97
CA LYS A 347 33.35 4.39 3.27
C LYS A 347 31.90 4.28 3.78
N ILE A 348 30.94 4.08 2.87
CA ILE A 348 29.51 3.88 3.16
C ILE A 348 29.28 2.85 4.28
N ALA A 349 29.98 1.71 4.24
CA ALA A 349 29.85 0.68 5.27
C ALA A 349 30.27 1.17 6.67
N THR A 350 31.26 2.07 6.76
CA THR A 350 31.71 2.65 8.03
C THR A 350 30.70 3.68 8.55
N LEU A 351 30.18 4.54 7.65
CA LEU A 351 29.15 5.54 7.97
C LEU A 351 27.87 4.89 8.48
N SER A 352 27.36 3.89 7.74
CA SER A 352 26.13 3.19 8.04
C SER A 352 26.21 2.38 9.34
N ASN A 353 27.31 1.65 9.57
CA ASN A 353 27.50 0.91 10.82
C ASN A 353 27.63 1.83 12.04
N PHE A 354 28.33 2.95 11.90
CA PHE A 354 28.44 3.94 12.96
C PHE A 354 27.07 4.53 13.29
N PHE A 355 26.34 4.99 12.28
CA PHE A 355 24.99 5.53 12.42
C PHE A 355 24.04 4.54 13.11
N GLN A 356 24.04 3.28 12.68
CA GLN A 356 23.21 2.23 13.28
C GLN A 356 23.52 2.01 14.76
N ARG A 357 24.80 1.88 15.11
CA ARG A 357 25.22 1.60 16.49
C ARG A 357 24.85 2.76 17.41
N SER A 358 25.07 3.98 16.95
CA SER A 358 24.79 5.18 17.72
C SER A 358 23.28 5.42 17.85
N LEU A 359 22.49 5.22 16.78
CA LEU A 359 21.03 5.28 16.87
C LEU A 359 20.44 4.19 17.78
N THR A 360 20.95 2.96 17.72
CA THR A 360 20.45 1.87 18.58
C THR A 360 20.68 2.19 20.07
N SER A 361 21.79 2.87 20.38
CA SER A 361 22.09 3.32 21.74
C SER A 361 21.24 4.51 22.19
N LEU A 362 20.88 5.42 21.28
CA LEU A 362 20.23 6.71 21.59
C LEU A 362 18.71 6.71 21.32
N ALA A 363 18.18 5.72 20.61
CA ALA A 363 16.75 5.57 20.32
C ALA A 363 15.82 5.70 21.54
N PRO A 364 16.16 5.19 22.75
CA PRO A 364 15.31 5.37 23.93
C PRO A 364 15.21 6.82 24.38
N GLN A 365 16.32 7.57 24.27
CA GLN A 365 16.42 8.97 24.70
C GLN A 365 15.73 9.91 23.71
N ILE A 366 15.94 9.66 22.41
CA ILE A 366 15.29 10.42 21.32
C ILE A 366 13.76 10.26 21.39
N ARG A 367 13.24 9.05 21.66
CA ARG A 367 11.78 8.82 21.82
C ARG A 367 11.20 9.56 23.02
N ALA A 368 11.94 9.66 24.12
CA ALA A 368 11.49 10.37 25.31
C ALA A 368 11.47 11.89 25.10
N ALA A 369 12.40 12.43 24.29
CA ALA A 369 12.50 13.86 24.00
C ALA A 369 11.43 14.37 23.02
N ILE A 370 10.98 13.53 22.07
CA ILE A 370 10.00 13.92 21.03
C ILE A 370 8.54 13.76 21.52
N GLN A 371 8.31 13.08 22.64
CA GLN A 371 6.96 12.82 23.21
C GLN A 371 6.56 13.79 24.34
N GLN A 372 7.43 14.73 24.70
CA GLN A 372 7.10 15.87 25.58
C GLN A 372 6.68 17.07 24.72
#